data_AF-A0AB34HR39-F1
#
_entry.id   AF-A0AB34HR39-F1
#
_cell.length_a   1.000
_cell.length_b   1.000
_cell.length_c   1.000
_cell.angle_alpha   90.00
_cell.angle_beta   90.00
_cell.angle_gamma   90.00
#
_symmetry.space_group_name_H-M   'P 1'
#
loop_
_entity.id
_entity.type
_entity.pdbx_description
1 polymer ?
#
loop_
_entity_poly.entity_id
_entity_poly.type
_entity_poly.pdbx_seq_one_letter_code
_entity_poly.pdbx_strand_id
1 'polypeptide(L)'
;MNETDLTGPILFCGVLGASLLLAGKVQFGYVYGTSAIGCLGIHALLNLMSSSGVSYVCVASILGYCLLPMVILSSCAIFFSLQGTFGTVLALVIIGWCSLSASKMVTSALAMEGQQLLIAYPCALLYGLFALLTVF
;
A
#
# COMPACT_ATOMS: atom_id res chain seq x y z
N MET A 1 -8.12 14.98 17.72
CA MET A 1 -9.07 13.94 17.30
C MET A 1 -9.05 13.95 15.79
N ASN A 2 -8.15 13.15 15.20
CA ASN A 2 -7.96 13.14 13.75
C ASN A 2 -9.04 12.22 13.19
N GLU A 3 -10.08 12.80 12.60
CA GLU A 3 -11.14 12.07 11.90
C GLU A 3 -10.47 11.11 10.91
N THR A 4 -10.45 9.82 11.25
CA THR A 4 -9.83 8.80 10.42
C THR A 4 -10.73 8.55 9.21
N ASP A 5 -10.48 9.27 8.14
CA ASP A 5 -11.21 9.18 6.88
C ASP A 5 -10.90 7.86 6.17
N LEU A 6 -11.69 6.83 6.48
CA LEU A 6 -11.63 5.52 5.80
C LEU A 6 -12.03 5.64 4.31
N THR A 7 -12.75 6.70 3.93
CA THR A 7 -13.22 6.96 2.57
C THR A 7 -12.07 7.06 1.57
N GLY A 8 -10.97 7.74 1.92
CA GLY A 8 -9.79 7.90 1.04
C GLY A 8 -9.15 6.56 0.66
N PRO A 9 -8.71 5.73 1.63
CA PRO A 9 -8.17 4.39 1.41
C PRO A 9 -9.06 3.47 0.56
N ILE A 10 -10.37 3.47 0.84
CA ILE A 10 -11.34 2.67 0.08
C ILE A 10 -11.41 3.16 -1.37
N LEU A 11 -11.46 4.49 -1.57
CA LEU A 11 -11.46 5.10 -2.88
C LEU A 11 -10.19 4.74 -3.67
N PHE A 12 -9.00 4.84 -3.05
CA PHE A 12 -7.74 4.50 -3.71
C PHE A 12 -7.65 3.01 -4.08
N CYS A 13 -8.10 2.10 -3.21
CA CYS A 13 -8.23 0.68 -3.56
C CYS A 13 -9.22 0.46 -4.71
N GLY A 14 -10.36 1.16 -4.70
CA GLY A 14 -11.36 1.09 -5.75
C GLY A 14 -10.82 1.56 -7.11
N VAL A 15 -10.11 2.69 -7.14
CA VAL A 15 -9.50 3.24 -8.36
C VAL A 15 -8.36 2.34 -8.85
N LEU A 16 -7.54 1.78 -7.95
CA LEU A 16 -6.52 0.80 -8.33
C LEU A 16 -7.15 -0.47 -8.93
N GLY A 17 -8.20 -0.99 -8.31
CA GLY A 17 -8.96 -2.13 -8.84
C GLY A 17 -9.60 -1.84 -10.19
N ALA A 18 -10.21 -0.65 -10.36
CA ALA A 18 -10.83 -0.22 -11.61
C ALA A 18 -9.80 -0.02 -12.74
N SER A 19 -8.63 0.55 -12.42
CA SER A 19 -7.53 0.72 -13.39
C SER A 19 -6.98 -0.64 -13.87
N LEU A 20 -6.79 -1.62 -12.99
CA LEU A 20 -6.43 -2.99 -13.41
C LEU A 20 -7.51 -3.65 -14.28
N LEU A 21 -8.79 -3.43 -13.95
CA LEU A 21 -9.92 -3.97 -14.71
C LEU A 21 -9.97 -3.38 -16.11
N LEU A 22 -9.69 -2.08 -16.24
CA LEU A 22 -9.58 -1.39 -17.54
C LEU A 22 -8.38 -1.90 -18.35
N ALA A 23 -7.29 -2.28 -17.69
CA ALA A 23 -6.13 -2.92 -18.31
C ALA A 23 -6.39 -4.39 -18.73
N GLY A 24 -7.62 -4.90 -18.54
CA GLY A 24 -8.03 -6.25 -18.95
C GLY A 24 -7.67 -7.36 -17.96
N LYS A 25 -7.13 -7.02 -16.78
CA LYS A 25 -6.80 -7.98 -15.72
C LYS A 25 -7.92 -8.06 -14.69
N VAL A 26 -8.66 -9.17 -14.69
CA VAL A 26 -9.73 -9.43 -13.71
C VAL A 26 -9.13 -9.92 -12.39
N GLN A 27 -8.39 -9.04 -11.72
CA GLN A 27 -7.74 -9.32 -10.42
C GLN A 27 -8.35 -8.49 -9.28
N PHE A 28 -9.58 -7.96 -9.48
CA PHE A 28 -10.26 -7.10 -8.50
C PHE A 28 -10.35 -7.75 -7.11
N GLY A 29 -10.73 -9.03 -7.07
CA GLY A 29 -10.78 -9.80 -5.81
C GLY A 29 -9.40 -10.03 -5.18
N TYR A 30 -8.35 -10.15 -6.00
CA TYR A 30 -6.98 -10.33 -5.53
C TYR A 30 -6.45 -9.05 -4.88
N VAL A 31 -6.71 -7.88 -5.50
CA VAL A 31 -6.37 -6.59 -4.92
C VAL A 31 -7.07 -6.40 -3.58
N TYR A 32 -8.39 -6.59 -3.53
CA TYR A 32 -9.16 -6.37 -2.31
C TYR A 32 -8.78 -7.35 -1.18
N GLY A 33 -8.59 -8.63 -1.52
CA GLY A 33 -8.21 -9.67 -0.55
C GLY A 33 -6.80 -9.46 0.01
N THR A 34 -5.83 -9.14 -0.85
CA THR A 34 -4.45 -8.86 -0.42
C THR A 34 -4.35 -7.58 0.39
N SER A 35 -5.11 -6.53 0.03
CA SER A 35 -5.24 -5.31 0.86
C SER A 35 -5.76 -5.62 2.26
N ALA A 36 -6.85 -6.40 2.36
CA ALA A 36 -7.47 -6.75 3.64
C ALA A 36 -6.54 -7.60 4.52
N ILE A 37 -5.96 -8.65 3.97
CA ILE A 37 -5.00 -9.53 4.68
C ILE A 37 -3.75 -8.74 5.08
N GLY A 38 -3.30 -7.84 4.21
CA GLY A 38 -2.17 -6.97 4.44
C GLY A 38 -2.38 -5.98 5.59
N CYS A 39 -3.51 -5.28 5.59
CA CYS A 39 -3.90 -4.39 6.68
C CYS A 39 -4.04 -5.15 8.01
N LEU A 40 -4.65 -6.35 7.98
CA LEU A 40 -4.75 -7.21 9.16
C LEU A 40 -3.38 -7.67 9.67
N GLY A 41 -2.48 -8.09 8.77
CA GLY A 41 -1.13 -8.52 9.13
C GLY A 41 -0.31 -7.40 9.75
N ILE A 42 -0.34 -6.21 9.16
CA ILE A 42 0.38 -5.03 9.68
C ILE A 42 -0.25 -4.58 11.01
N HIS A 43 -1.58 -4.59 11.13
CA HIS A 43 -2.26 -4.31 12.40
C HIS A 43 -1.88 -5.30 13.50
N ALA A 44 -1.85 -6.60 13.20
CA ALA A 44 -1.43 -7.63 14.14
C ALA A 44 0.02 -7.45 14.58
N LEU A 45 0.94 -7.17 13.64
CA LEU A 45 2.35 -6.88 13.94
C LEU A 45 2.50 -5.65 14.84
N LEU A 46 1.80 -4.55 14.51
CA LEU A 46 1.85 -3.32 15.31
C LEU A 46 1.23 -3.53 16.71
N ASN A 47 0.17 -4.34 16.82
CA ASN A 47 -0.44 -4.69 18.09
C ASN A 47 0.46 -5.58 18.96
N LEU A 48 1.32 -6.40 18.36
CA LEU A 48 2.35 -7.17 19.05
C LEU A 48 3.53 -6.30 19.51
N MET A 49 3.87 -5.26 18.76
CA MET A 49 5.01 -4.38 19.06
C MET A 49 4.65 -3.24 20.02
N SER A 50 3.39 -2.77 20.00
CA SER A 50 2.94 -1.64 20.81
C SER A 50 2.34 -2.10 22.13
N SER A 51 2.75 -1.49 23.25
CA SER A 51 2.11 -1.67 24.55
C SER A 51 0.75 -0.97 24.66
N SER A 52 0.45 -0.06 23.72
CA SER A 52 -0.83 0.64 23.61
C SER A 52 -1.52 0.21 22.32
N GLY A 53 -2.72 -0.36 22.42
CA GLY A 53 -3.45 -0.92 21.28
C GLY A 53 -3.58 0.06 20.11
N VAL A 54 -3.33 -0.43 18.89
CA VAL A 54 -3.36 0.38 17.66
C VAL A 54 -4.74 0.33 17.03
N SER A 55 -5.25 1.50 16.63
CA SER A 55 -6.52 1.56 15.90
C SER A 55 -6.37 0.94 14.50
N TYR A 56 -7.18 -0.07 14.20
CA TYR A 56 -7.24 -0.71 12.89
C TYR A 56 -7.46 0.30 11.75
N VAL A 57 -8.32 1.29 12.00
CA VAL A 57 -8.67 2.35 11.04
C VAL A 57 -7.48 3.25 10.73
N CYS A 58 -6.61 3.50 11.72
CA CYS A 58 -5.39 4.30 11.53
C CYS A 58 -4.40 3.60 10.60
N VAL A 59 -4.16 2.29 10.82
CA VAL A 59 -3.27 1.48 9.98
C VAL A 59 -3.81 1.41 8.55
N ALA A 60 -5.10 1.13 8.39
CA ALA A 60 -5.75 1.11 7.09
C ALA A 60 -5.66 2.46 6.37
N SER A 61 -5.78 3.57 7.11
CA SER A 61 -5.68 4.92 6.55
C SER A 61 -4.29 5.22 6.01
N ILE A 62 -3.25 5.02 6.84
CA ILE A 62 -1.86 5.29 6.46
C ILE A 62 -1.44 4.44 5.26
N LEU A 63 -1.78 3.15 5.27
CA LEU A 63 -1.47 2.24 4.18
C LEU A 63 -2.20 2.64 2.88
N GLY A 64 -3.46 3.05 3.00
CA GLY A 64 -4.29 3.51 1.89
C GLY A 64 -3.78 4.79 1.24
N TYR A 65 -3.39 5.80 2.01
CA TYR A 65 -2.82 7.04 1.45
C TYR A 65 -1.49 6.79 0.75
N CYS A 66 -0.68 5.86 1.25
CA CYS A 66 0.57 5.47 0.61
C CYS A 66 0.36 4.65 -0.68
N LEU A 67 -0.86 4.21 -1.02
CA LEU A 67 -1.16 3.61 -2.33
C LEU A 67 -1.29 4.65 -3.46
N LEU A 68 -1.40 5.94 -3.16
CA LEU A 68 -1.61 6.97 -4.18
C LEU A 68 -0.54 7.00 -5.30
N PRO A 69 0.77 6.89 -5.01
CA PRO A 69 1.80 6.77 -6.06
C PRO A 69 1.62 5.53 -6.93
N MET A 70 1.08 4.46 -6.33
CA MET A 70 0.83 3.19 -7.02
C MET A 70 -0.36 3.28 -7.98
N VAL A 71 -1.40 4.04 -7.61
CA VAL A 71 -2.55 4.34 -8.49
C VAL A 71 -2.10 5.14 -9.71
N ILE A 72 -1.18 6.09 -9.52
CA ILE A 72 -0.60 6.88 -10.62
C ILE A 72 0.17 5.96 -11.57
N LEU A 73 1.00 5.06 -11.05
CA LEU A 73 1.72 4.07 -11.86
C LEU A 73 0.77 3.19 -12.67
N SER A 74 -0.26 2.64 -12.02
CA SER A 74 -1.29 1.81 -12.66
C SER A 74 -2.01 2.57 -13.78
N SER A 75 -2.34 3.85 -13.53
CA SER A 75 -2.98 4.70 -14.53
C SER A 75 -2.07 4.95 -15.73
N CYS A 76 -0.77 5.22 -15.50
CA CYS A 76 0.21 5.34 -16.58
C CYS A 76 0.38 4.04 -17.38
N ALA A 77 0.31 2.87 -16.74
CA ALA A 77 0.41 1.57 -17.39
C ALA A 77 -0.76 1.27 -18.35
N ILE A 78 -1.92 1.94 -18.20
CA ILE A 78 -3.03 1.85 -19.16
C ILE A 78 -2.69 2.59 -20.46
N PHE A 79 -2.08 3.77 -20.37
CA PHE A 79 -1.75 4.58 -21.55
C PHE A 79 -0.45 4.13 -22.24
N PHE A 80 0.52 3.67 -21.46
CA PHE A 80 1.79 3.17 -21.94
C PHE A 80 1.97 1.72 -21.50
N SER A 81 2.18 0.81 -22.45
CA SER A 81 2.53 -0.57 -22.10
C SER A 81 3.83 -0.58 -21.31
N LEU A 82 3.73 -0.80 -19.99
CA LEU A 82 4.86 -0.84 -19.05
C LEU A 82 5.63 -2.16 -19.11
N GLN A 83 5.57 -2.85 -20.24
CA GLN A 83 6.21 -4.14 -20.47
C GLN A 83 7.70 -3.94 -20.73
N GLY A 84 8.52 -4.20 -19.71
CA GLY A 84 9.98 -4.19 -19.83
C GLY A 84 10.70 -3.67 -18.59
N THR A 85 12.01 -3.47 -18.74
CA THR A 85 12.90 -2.99 -17.67
C THR A 85 12.51 -1.61 -17.15
N PHE A 86 11.91 -0.76 -17.99
CA PHE A 86 11.48 0.57 -17.56
C PHE A 86 10.33 0.50 -16.54
N GLY A 87 9.32 -0.35 -16.78
CA GLY A 87 8.21 -0.53 -15.85
C GLY A 87 8.65 -1.14 -14.52
N THR A 88 9.59 -2.09 -14.55
CA THR A 88 10.12 -2.70 -13.32
C THR A 88 10.96 -1.73 -12.50
N VAL A 89 11.80 -0.89 -13.14
CA VAL A 89 12.58 0.14 -12.44
C VAL A 89 11.65 1.18 -11.80
N LEU A 90 10.64 1.67 -12.53
CA LEU A 90 9.69 2.65 -12.00
C LEU A 90 8.89 2.06 -10.83
N ALA A 91 8.47 0.80 -10.93
CA ALA A 91 7.81 0.06 -9.87
C ALA A 91 8.69 -0.04 -8.61
N LEU A 92 9.97 -0.41 -8.74
CA LEU A 92 10.90 -0.50 -7.60
C LEU A 92 11.08 0.83 -6.87
N VAL A 93 11.21 1.93 -7.62
CA VAL A 93 11.31 3.27 -7.04
C VAL A 93 10.04 3.62 -6.27
N ILE A 94 8.86 3.32 -6.82
CA ILE A 94 7.58 3.60 -6.16
C ILE A 94 7.39 2.74 -4.93
N ILE A 95 7.68 1.43 -4.98
CA ILE A 95 7.61 0.53 -3.82
C ILE A 95 8.52 1.05 -2.69
N GLY A 96 9.74 1.45 -3.03
CA GLY A 96 10.68 2.02 -2.07
C GLY A 96 10.13 3.30 -1.43
N TRP A 97 9.60 4.21 -2.25
CA TRP A 97 9.04 5.47 -1.77
C TRP A 97 7.79 5.27 -0.89
N CYS A 98 6.86 4.42 -1.33
CA CYS A 98 5.66 4.06 -0.59
C CYS A 98 5.99 3.38 0.74
N SER A 99 6.92 2.43 0.74
CA SER A 99 7.32 1.72 1.96
C SER A 99 8.01 2.64 2.97
N LEU A 100 8.92 3.50 2.51
CA LEU A 100 9.60 4.49 3.36
C LEU A 100 8.60 5.50 3.94
N SER A 101 7.67 6.00 3.11
CA SER A 101 6.63 6.95 3.54
C SER A 101 5.66 6.32 4.54
N ALA A 102 5.18 5.11 4.28
CA ALA A 102 4.30 4.38 5.18
C ALA A 102 4.98 4.12 6.53
N SER A 103 6.23 3.67 6.51
CA SER A 103 6.98 3.38 7.74
C SER A 103 7.23 4.65 8.56
N LYS A 104 7.55 5.78 7.92
CA LYS A 104 7.69 7.08 8.58
C LYS A 104 6.38 7.50 9.27
N MET A 105 5.26 7.42 8.55
CA MET A 105 3.94 7.81 9.09
C MET A 105 3.48 6.90 10.24
N VAL A 106 3.65 5.58 10.11
CA VAL A 106 3.30 4.62 11.18
C VAL A 106 4.18 4.83 12.40
N THR A 107 5.51 4.96 12.23
CA THR A 107 6.43 5.21 13.35
C THR A 107 6.12 6.53 14.05
N SER A 108 5.79 7.59 13.29
CA SER A 108 5.39 8.89 13.86
C SER A 108 4.04 8.82 14.59
N ALA A 109 3.10 7.99 14.13
CA ALA A 109 1.80 7.83 14.77
C ALA A 109 1.88 7.02 16.07
N LEU A 110 2.86 6.12 16.18
CA LEU A 110 3.04 5.23 17.33
C LEU A 110 4.17 5.64 18.29
N ALA A 111 4.94 6.68 17.98
CA ALA A 111 6.13 7.12 18.73
C ALA A 111 7.19 6.00 18.94
N MET A 112 7.27 5.05 18.01
CA MET A 112 8.16 3.88 18.08
C MET A 112 9.49 4.17 17.38
N GLU A 113 10.27 5.10 17.94
CA GLU A 113 11.57 5.52 17.38
C GLU A 113 12.60 4.36 17.46
N GLY A 114 12.88 3.72 16.33
CA GLY A 114 13.91 2.67 16.22
C GLY A 114 13.50 1.40 15.46
N GLN A 115 12.19 1.11 15.34
CA GLN A 115 11.70 -0.13 14.70
C GLN A 115 11.17 0.07 13.26
N GLN A 116 11.50 1.20 12.64
CA GLN A 116 11.01 1.58 11.31
C GLN A 116 11.34 0.52 10.22
N LEU A 117 12.55 -0.07 10.25
CA LEU A 117 12.95 -1.11 9.29
C LEU A 117 12.10 -2.39 9.40
N LEU A 118 11.64 -2.72 10.62
CA LEU A 118 10.81 -3.89 10.86
C LEU A 118 9.40 -3.72 10.28
N ILE A 119 8.90 -2.48 10.23
CA ILE A 119 7.61 -2.11 9.64
C ILE A 119 7.73 -1.92 8.12
N ALA A 120 8.87 -1.44 7.65
CA ALA A 120 9.14 -1.24 6.22
C ALA A 120 9.15 -2.55 5.43
N TYR A 121 9.59 -3.65 6.03
CA TYR A 121 9.62 -4.95 5.37
C TYR A 121 8.22 -5.47 4.95
N PRO A 122 7.24 -5.63 5.86
CA PRO A 122 5.90 -6.06 5.47
C PRO A 122 5.19 -5.05 4.57
N CYS A 123 5.44 -3.74 4.73
CA CYS A 123 4.91 -2.72 3.81
C CYS A 123 5.48 -2.88 2.41
N ALA A 124 6.80 -3.06 2.27
CA ALA A 124 7.45 -3.24 0.97
C ALA A 124 6.94 -4.51 0.26
N LEU A 125 6.71 -5.59 1.01
CA LEU A 125 6.18 -6.83 0.45
C LEU A 125 4.75 -6.65 -0.08
N LEU A 126 3.90 -5.94 0.67
CA LEU A 126 2.53 -5.62 0.25
C LEU A 126 2.48 -4.70 -0.98
N TYR A 127 3.24 -3.60 -0.97
CA TYR A 127 3.31 -2.69 -2.13
C TYR A 127 3.99 -3.36 -3.34
N GLY A 128 4.97 -4.23 -3.10
CA GLY A 128 5.61 -5.04 -4.13
C GLY A 128 4.64 -5.99 -4.82
N LEU A 129 3.71 -6.59 -4.09
CA LEU A 129 2.67 -7.43 -4.67
C LEU A 129 1.75 -6.62 -5.60
N PHE A 130 1.28 -5.44 -5.15
CA PHE A 130 0.48 -4.56 -6.01
C PHE A 130 1.24 -4.12 -7.26
N ALA A 131 2.53 -3.81 -7.10
CA ALA A 131 3.38 -3.44 -8.22
C ALA A 131 3.57 -4.58 -9.23
N LEU A 132 3.77 -5.80 -8.75
CA LEU A 132 3.89 -6.96 -9.63
C LEU A 132 2.61 -7.20 -10.42
N LEU A 133 1.44 -7.05 -9.78
CA LEU A 133 0.13 -7.16 -10.44
C LEU A 133 -0.11 -6.03 -11.47
N THR A 134 0.38 -4.82 -11.20
CA THR A 134 0.25 -3.71 -12.16
C THR A 134 1.15 -3.88 -13.38
N VAL A 135 2.36 -4.42 -13.22
CA VAL A 135 3.36 -4.52 -14.29
C VAL A 135 3.21 -5.81 -15.11
N PHE A 136 2.92 -6.95 -14.48
CA PHE A 136 2.88 -8.29 -15.10
C PHE A 136 1.48 -8.84 -15.18
#